data_AF-A0A7C3CNH7-F1
#
_entry.id   AF-A0A7C3CNH7-F1
#
_cell.length_a   1.000
_cell.length_b   1.000
_cell.length_c   1.000
_cell.angle_alpha   90.00
_cell.angle_beta   90.00
_cell.angle_gamma   90.00
#
_symmetry.space_group_name_H-M   'P 1'
#
loop_
_entity.id
_entity.type
_entity.pdbx_description
1 polymer ?
#
loop_
_entity_poly.entity_id
_entity_poly.type
_entity_poly.pdbx_seq_one_letter_code
_entity_poly.pdbx_strand_id
1 'polypeptide(L)'
;MRKILLFLGLSIAVMAKTQTIVFAAGCFWGVEKHFEHLDGVKSAKSGYAGGSYVNPTYETVLQYRRGSKNVVNHAEAVEVVYDDSKISTKSLIKSFWELHNPTQGNRQGNDKGNNYRSALYYTTDAQKKVALATKKVYQKLLTKAGYGTITTEIKPLKKFYDAESYHQNYLEKNPFGYCPNHSTGVKFGNEKIAIDTISPLGGKEIVVIDAEHCRFCEKFKKNVSDHYKGKIPLRTVHKDALKGFKLMTKIEGTPTILFIEDGEELYGQVGYMDKQAFYDAIDMFLK
;
A
#
# COMPACT_ATOMS: atom_id res chain seq x y z
N MET A 1 41.73 -31.40 23.34
CA MET A 1 41.87 -30.06 22.74
C MET A 1 40.51 -29.64 22.17
N ARG A 2 39.94 -28.54 22.67
CA ARG A 2 38.59 -28.03 22.33
C ARG A 2 38.49 -27.64 20.85
N LYS A 3 37.56 -28.24 20.09
CA LYS A 3 37.14 -27.71 18.79
C LYS A 3 36.18 -26.54 19.04
N ILE A 4 36.65 -25.32 18.78
CA ILE A 4 35.82 -24.12 18.75
C ILE A 4 35.05 -24.16 17.43
N LEU A 5 33.74 -24.40 17.50
CA LEU A 5 32.83 -24.19 16.38
C LEU A 5 32.59 -22.68 16.28
N LEU A 6 33.21 -22.01 15.31
CA LEU A 6 32.80 -20.67 14.91
C LEU A 6 31.42 -20.76 14.27
N PHE A 7 30.38 -20.34 14.99
CA PHE A 7 29.10 -19.98 14.38
C PHE A 7 29.31 -18.71 13.58
N LEU A 8 29.48 -18.86 12.27
CA LEU A 8 29.34 -17.76 11.33
C LEU A 8 27.85 -17.38 11.30
N GLY A 9 27.47 -16.43 12.15
CA GLY A 9 26.14 -15.83 12.11
C GLY A 9 25.98 -15.12 10.77
N LEU A 10 25.35 -15.79 9.81
CA LEU A 10 24.94 -15.18 8.56
C LEU A 10 23.81 -14.20 8.90
N SER A 11 24.18 -12.95 9.14
CA SER A 11 23.24 -11.85 9.34
C SER A 11 22.47 -11.70 8.03
N ILE A 12 21.26 -12.27 7.97
CA ILE A 12 20.34 -12.07 6.85
C ILE A 12 19.91 -10.62 6.96
N ALA A 13 20.53 -9.77 6.15
CA ALA A 13 20.08 -8.40 5.98
C ALA A 13 18.61 -8.44 5.53
N VAL A 14 17.71 -7.99 6.40
CA VAL A 14 16.31 -7.74 6.06
C VAL A 14 16.33 -6.74 4.91
N MET A 15 16.11 -7.20 3.68
CA MET A 15 15.99 -6.29 2.55
C MET A 15 14.67 -5.54 2.70
N ALA A 16 14.74 -4.31 3.21
CA ALA A 16 13.63 -3.36 3.24
C ALA A 16 12.99 -3.28 1.86
N LYS A 17 11.71 -3.66 1.77
CA LYS A 17 11.01 -3.73 0.50
C LYS A 17 10.36 -2.38 0.21
N THR A 18 10.95 -1.73 -0.78
CA THR A 18 10.50 -0.43 -1.26
C THR A 18 9.26 -0.61 -2.13
N GLN A 19 8.19 0.12 -1.83
CA GLN A 19 6.97 0.18 -2.66
C GLN A 19 6.68 1.62 -3.08
N THR A 20 5.90 1.77 -4.16
CA THR A 20 5.50 3.08 -4.71
C THR A 20 3.99 3.19 -4.81
N ILE A 21 3.44 4.34 -4.44
CA ILE A 21 2.02 4.72 -4.66
C ILE A 21 1.96 6.21 -4.97
N VAL A 22 0.99 6.64 -5.79
CA VAL A 22 0.87 8.06 -6.17
C VAL A 22 -0.45 8.64 -5.66
N PHE A 23 -0.38 9.80 -5.00
CA PHE A 23 -1.53 10.50 -4.45
C PHE A 23 -1.69 11.89 -5.07
N ALA A 24 -2.91 12.27 -5.43
CA ALA A 24 -3.28 13.62 -5.83
C ALA A 24 -4.35 14.15 -4.88
N ALA A 25 -4.08 15.27 -4.21
CA ALA A 25 -4.92 15.76 -3.11
C ALA A 25 -5.07 17.30 -3.11
N GLY A 26 -4.91 17.94 -4.27
CA GLY A 26 -4.87 19.40 -4.42
C GLY A 26 -3.49 19.87 -4.85
N CYS A 27 -3.09 21.07 -4.41
CA CYS A 27 -1.72 21.58 -4.63
C CYS A 27 -0.69 20.57 -4.09
N PHE A 28 0.16 20.05 -4.98
CA PHE A 28 1.11 19.00 -4.63
C PHE A 28 2.18 19.40 -3.61
N TRP A 29 2.43 20.71 -3.39
CA TRP A 29 3.45 21.18 -2.46
C TRP A 29 3.14 20.83 -1.02
N GLY A 30 1.87 20.99 -0.61
CA GLY A 30 1.42 20.57 0.71
C GLY A 30 1.37 19.04 0.85
N VAL A 31 1.07 18.35 -0.24
CA VAL A 31 0.99 16.88 -0.28
C VAL A 31 2.38 16.25 -0.16
N GLU A 32 3.35 16.76 -0.90
CA GLU A 32 4.76 16.37 -0.86
C GLU A 32 5.29 16.53 0.55
N LYS A 33 5.21 17.77 1.08
CA LYS A 33 5.62 18.08 2.46
C LYS A 33 4.99 17.12 3.47
N HIS A 34 3.70 16.82 3.35
CA HIS A 34 3.03 15.91 4.28
C HIS A 34 3.62 14.50 4.26
N PHE A 35 3.85 13.92 3.09
CA PHE A 35 4.37 12.55 2.97
C PHE A 35 5.86 12.44 3.28
N GLU A 36 6.67 13.46 2.98
CA GLU A 36 8.10 13.49 3.34
C GLU A 36 8.35 13.32 4.84
N HIS A 37 7.43 13.79 5.68
CA HIS A 37 7.59 13.75 7.14
C HIS A 37 7.09 12.46 7.80
N LEU A 38 6.54 11.51 7.03
CA LEU A 38 6.07 10.24 7.59
C LEU A 38 7.22 9.25 7.74
N ASP A 39 7.43 8.75 8.96
CA ASP A 39 8.43 7.69 9.20
C ASP A 39 8.11 6.45 8.35
N GLY A 40 9.14 5.92 7.68
CA GLY A 40 9.02 4.86 6.69
C GLY A 40 8.86 5.34 5.24
N VAL A 41 8.57 6.62 4.97
CA VAL A 41 8.66 7.18 3.61
C VAL A 41 10.12 7.46 3.27
N LYS A 42 10.58 6.96 2.11
CA LYS A 42 11.95 7.12 1.61
C LYS A 42 12.09 8.35 0.71
N SER A 43 11.06 8.65 -0.08
CA SER A 43 10.96 9.89 -0.85
C SER A 43 9.51 10.21 -1.18
N ALA A 44 9.18 11.50 -1.24
CA ALA A 44 7.98 12.00 -1.89
C ALA A 44 8.42 12.99 -2.98
N LYS A 45 7.82 12.93 -4.18
CA LYS A 45 8.17 13.82 -5.30
C LYS A 45 6.93 14.41 -5.93
N SER A 46 6.93 15.72 -6.16
CA SER A 46 5.88 16.43 -6.89
C SER A 46 5.92 16.10 -8.40
N GLY A 47 4.75 15.93 -9.02
CA GLY A 47 4.63 15.58 -10.42
C GLY A 47 3.22 15.52 -10.95
N TYR A 48 3.06 14.85 -12.10
CA TYR A 48 1.83 14.82 -12.87
C TYR A 48 1.43 13.38 -13.23
N ALA A 49 0.18 13.00 -12.96
CA ALA A 49 -0.32 11.66 -13.23
C ALA A 49 -1.80 11.61 -13.63
N GLY A 50 -2.18 10.53 -14.32
CA GLY A 50 -3.57 10.22 -14.69
C GLY A 50 -4.18 11.04 -15.83
N GLY A 51 -3.39 11.82 -16.56
CA GLY A 51 -3.80 12.45 -17.81
C GLY A 51 -3.58 11.56 -19.04
N SER A 52 -3.94 12.07 -20.21
CA SER A 52 -3.91 11.35 -21.48
C SER A 52 -2.77 11.76 -22.44
N TYR A 53 -1.95 12.74 -22.08
CA TYR A 53 -0.88 13.25 -22.94
C TYR A 53 0.50 12.99 -22.32
N VAL A 54 1.55 13.09 -23.13
CA VAL A 54 2.91 12.79 -22.70
C VAL A 54 3.66 14.06 -22.33
N ASN A 55 4.63 13.93 -21.42
CA ASN A 55 5.55 14.99 -20.99
C ASN A 55 4.83 16.30 -20.59
N PRO A 56 3.88 16.25 -19.64
CA PRO A 56 3.25 17.45 -19.12
C PRO A 56 4.28 18.39 -18.47
N THR A 57 4.13 19.69 -18.72
CA THR A 57 4.71 20.77 -17.92
C THR A 57 3.64 21.42 -17.07
N TYR A 58 4.04 22.17 -16.04
CA TYR A 58 3.11 22.94 -15.21
C TYR A 58 2.17 23.82 -16.06
N GLU A 59 2.71 24.50 -17.07
CA GLU A 59 1.94 25.37 -17.96
C GLU A 59 0.91 24.59 -18.76
N THR A 60 1.27 23.42 -19.31
CA THR A 60 0.32 22.58 -20.06
C THR A 60 -0.81 22.07 -19.16
N VAL A 61 -0.50 21.72 -17.91
CA VAL A 61 -1.50 21.28 -16.93
C VAL A 61 -2.45 22.42 -16.59
N LEU A 62 -1.93 23.64 -16.39
CA LEU A 62 -2.76 24.83 -16.16
C LEU A 62 -3.63 25.19 -17.36
N GLN A 63 -3.15 25.00 -18.59
CA GLN A 63 -3.95 25.23 -19.80
C GLN A 63 -5.19 24.32 -19.85
N TYR A 64 -5.04 23.05 -19.47
CA TYR A 64 -6.13 22.07 -19.49
C TYR A 64 -6.99 22.03 -18.21
N ARG A 65 -6.73 22.89 -17.22
CA ARG A 65 -7.40 22.86 -15.89
C ARG A 65 -8.92 23.03 -15.95
N ARG A 66 -9.43 23.75 -16.97
CA ARG A 66 -10.86 23.97 -17.22
C ARG A 66 -11.51 22.89 -18.10
N GLY A 67 -10.75 21.87 -18.48
CA GLY A 67 -11.18 20.81 -19.39
C GLY A 67 -10.90 21.15 -20.86
N SER A 68 -10.80 20.10 -21.68
CA SER A 68 -10.68 20.17 -23.14
C SER A 68 -11.39 18.96 -23.74
N LYS A 69 -12.06 19.14 -24.88
CA LYS A 69 -13.01 18.15 -25.45
C LYS A 69 -12.38 16.76 -25.69
N ASN A 70 -11.06 16.67 -25.85
CA ASN A 70 -10.36 15.42 -26.16
C ASN A 70 -9.12 15.18 -25.27
N VAL A 71 -8.99 15.88 -24.14
CA VAL A 71 -7.82 15.78 -23.27
C VAL A 71 -8.27 15.51 -21.84
N VAL A 72 -7.78 14.40 -21.28
CA VAL A 72 -7.85 14.18 -19.83
C VAL A 72 -6.61 14.84 -19.23
N ASN A 73 -6.82 15.89 -18.44
CA ASN A 73 -5.72 16.60 -17.80
C ASN A 73 -5.02 15.73 -16.75
N HIS A 74 -3.72 15.93 -16.55
CA HIS A 74 -3.03 15.34 -15.41
C HIS A 74 -3.52 15.97 -14.10
N ALA A 75 -3.49 15.20 -13.03
CA ALA A 75 -3.59 15.73 -11.68
C ALA A 75 -2.19 16.15 -11.21
N GLU A 76 -2.12 17.22 -10.43
CA GLU A 76 -0.98 17.47 -9.55
C GLU A 76 -0.94 16.34 -8.53
N ALA A 77 0.16 15.60 -8.52
CA ALA A 77 0.28 14.34 -7.81
C ALA A 77 1.65 14.22 -7.16
N VAL A 78 1.74 13.35 -6.17
CA VAL A 78 2.97 13.06 -5.43
C VAL A 78 3.25 11.57 -5.51
N GLU A 79 4.42 11.20 -6.05
CA GLU A 79 4.94 9.85 -5.98
C GLU A 79 5.54 9.61 -4.59
N VAL A 80 4.99 8.65 -3.85
CA VAL A 80 5.45 8.27 -2.53
C VAL A 80 6.12 6.90 -2.60
N VAL A 81 7.42 6.89 -2.32
CA VAL A 81 8.25 5.69 -2.23
C VAL A 81 8.48 5.38 -0.76
N TYR A 82 8.10 4.20 -0.29
CA TYR A 82 8.11 3.86 1.14
C TYR A 82 8.65 2.45 1.43
N ASP A 83 9.11 2.26 2.67
CA ASP A 83 9.51 0.98 3.24
C ASP A 83 8.29 0.28 3.86
N ASP A 84 7.80 -0.79 3.23
CA ASP A 84 6.60 -1.51 3.70
C ASP A 84 6.81 -2.28 5.02
N SER A 85 8.06 -2.38 5.49
CA SER A 85 8.39 -2.90 6.81
C SER A 85 8.20 -1.87 7.93
N LYS A 86 8.28 -0.57 7.61
CA LYS A 86 8.15 0.54 8.56
C LYS A 86 6.77 1.19 8.52
N ILE A 87 6.22 1.40 7.34
CA ILE A 87 4.90 2.01 7.16
C ILE A 87 4.04 1.19 6.20
N SER A 88 2.83 0.86 6.66
CA SER A 88 1.89 0.08 5.84
C SER A 88 1.22 0.94 4.77
N THR A 89 0.91 0.34 3.62
CA THR A 89 0.04 0.93 2.58
C THR A 89 -1.26 1.47 3.17
N LYS A 90 -1.86 0.73 4.12
CA LYS A 90 -3.09 1.14 4.80
C LYS A 90 -2.89 2.44 5.57
N SER A 91 -1.77 2.60 6.27
CA SER A 91 -1.45 3.84 6.99
C SER A 91 -1.30 5.02 6.04
N LEU A 92 -0.58 4.85 4.92
CA LEU A 92 -0.42 5.89 3.90
C LEU A 92 -1.76 6.31 3.28
N ILE A 93 -2.60 5.33 2.90
CA ILE A 93 -3.91 5.61 2.31
C ILE A 93 -4.85 6.27 3.33
N LYS A 94 -4.82 5.87 4.61
CA LYS A 94 -5.56 6.59 5.66
C LYS A 94 -5.09 8.04 5.77
N SER A 95 -3.77 8.26 5.76
CA SER A 95 -3.17 9.60 5.80
C SER A 95 -3.62 10.45 4.62
N PHE A 96 -3.64 9.89 3.41
CA PHE A 96 -4.18 10.53 2.19
C PHE A 96 -5.63 11.01 2.36
N TRP A 97 -6.51 10.15 2.86
CA TRP A 97 -7.92 10.50 3.07
C TRP A 97 -8.11 11.65 4.07
N GLU A 98 -7.29 11.68 5.12
CA GLU A 98 -7.35 12.67 6.19
C GLU A 98 -6.65 14.00 5.86
N LEU A 99 -5.81 14.02 4.81
CA LEU A 99 -5.01 15.17 4.39
C LEU A 99 -5.84 16.25 3.66
N HIS A 100 -6.91 15.86 2.98
CA HIS A 100 -7.65 16.75 2.08
C HIS A 100 -9.15 16.52 2.15
N ASN A 101 -9.92 17.30 1.38
CA ASN A 101 -11.35 17.07 1.19
C ASN A 101 -11.58 16.27 -0.10
N PRO A 102 -11.90 14.96 -0.02
CA PRO A 102 -12.06 14.09 -1.18
C PRO A 102 -13.44 14.20 -1.84
N THR A 103 -14.29 15.16 -1.48
CA THR A 103 -15.68 15.27 -1.97
C THR A 103 -15.89 16.47 -2.90
N GLN A 104 -14.82 17.10 -3.39
CA GLN A 104 -14.88 18.38 -4.10
C GLN A 104 -14.81 18.29 -5.63
N GLY A 105 -14.60 17.10 -6.19
CA GLY A 105 -14.48 16.89 -7.64
C GLY A 105 -13.24 17.57 -8.23
N ASN A 106 -13.44 18.41 -9.24
CA ASN A 106 -12.38 19.14 -9.95
C ASN A 106 -11.95 20.42 -9.23
N ARG A 107 -11.66 20.30 -7.92
CA ARG A 107 -11.25 21.39 -7.05
C ARG A 107 -10.65 20.84 -5.75
N GLN A 108 -9.73 21.59 -5.16
CA GLN A 108 -9.39 21.47 -3.75
C GLN A 108 -9.36 22.85 -3.08
N GLY A 109 -10.24 23.07 -2.09
CA GLY A 109 -10.44 24.39 -1.48
C GLY A 109 -10.62 25.50 -2.51
N ASN A 110 -9.73 26.49 -2.51
CA ASN A 110 -9.82 27.60 -3.47
C ASN A 110 -9.19 27.28 -4.83
N ASP A 111 -8.45 26.18 -4.94
CA ASP A 111 -7.78 25.75 -6.16
C ASP A 111 -8.76 25.02 -7.09
N LYS A 112 -9.26 25.76 -8.07
CA LYS A 112 -10.27 25.29 -9.04
C LYS A 112 -9.61 24.75 -10.29
N GLY A 113 -9.87 23.49 -10.62
CA GLY A 113 -9.33 22.84 -11.81
C GLY A 113 -9.32 21.33 -11.67
N ASN A 114 -9.48 20.63 -12.80
CA ASN A 114 -9.39 19.17 -12.83
C ASN A 114 -7.99 18.65 -12.43
N ASN A 115 -6.94 19.48 -12.48
CA ASN A 115 -5.61 19.16 -12.00
C ASN A 115 -5.54 19.05 -10.47
N TYR A 116 -6.43 19.72 -9.75
CA TYR A 116 -6.52 19.67 -8.28
C TYR A 116 -7.47 18.58 -7.76
N ARG A 117 -7.93 17.68 -8.64
CA ARG A 117 -8.84 16.60 -8.25
C ARG A 117 -8.19 15.64 -7.27
N SER A 118 -9.01 15.03 -6.42
CA SER A 118 -8.58 13.90 -5.60
C SER A 118 -8.36 12.65 -6.46
N ALA A 119 -7.18 12.04 -6.38
CA ALA A 119 -6.89 10.76 -7.03
C ALA A 119 -5.86 9.92 -6.26
N LEU A 120 -5.92 8.60 -6.46
CA LEU A 120 -4.97 7.61 -5.94
C LEU A 120 -4.64 6.67 -7.10
N TYR A 121 -3.37 6.65 -7.49
CA TYR A 121 -2.87 5.74 -8.53
C TYR A 121 -2.04 4.63 -7.88
N TYR A 122 -2.56 3.41 -7.96
CA TYR A 122 -1.93 2.23 -7.36
C TYR A 122 -0.97 1.55 -8.33
N THR A 123 0.11 0.97 -7.83
CA THR A 123 1.04 0.14 -8.62
C THR A 123 0.77 -1.35 -8.45
N THR A 124 -0.03 -1.74 -7.45
CA THR A 124 -0.33 -3.13 -7.13
C THR A 124 -1.80 -3.38 -6.79
N ASP A 125 -2.24 -4.63 -6.91
CA ASP A 125 -3.61 -5.01 -6.59
C ASP A 125 -3.92 -5.01 -5.08
N ALA A 126 -2.94 -5.24 -4.21
CA ALA A 126 -3.15 -5.07 -2.77
C ALA A 126 -3.44 -3.61 -2.43
N GLN A 127 -2.70 -2.65 -3.00
CA GLN A 127 -2.97 -1.22 -2.84
C GLN A 127 -4.39 -0.86 -3.29
N LYS A 128 -4.84 -1.40 -4.44
CA LYS A 128 -6.23 -1.23 -4.92
C LYS A 128 -7.25 -1.73 -3.90
N LYS A 129 -7.08 -2.94 -3.36
CA LYS A 129 -7.99 -3.51 -2.35
C LYS A 129 -8.06 -2.63 -1.09
N VAL A 130 -6.91 -2.18 -0.59
CA VAL A 130 -6.83 -1.28 0.58
C VAL A 130 -7.49 0.07 0.28
N ALA A 131 -7.27 0.65 -0.90
CA ALA A 131 -7.89 1.91 -1.33
C ALA A 131 -9.42 1.81 -1.35
N LEU A 132 -9.97 0.72 -1.91
CA LEU A 132 -11.42 0.50 -1.97
C LEU A 132 -12.02 0.24 -0.58
N ALA A 133 -11.36 -0.57 0.24
CA ALA A 133 -11.81 -0.86 1.61
C ALA A 133 -11.83 0.41 2.49
N THR A 134 -10.74 1.19 2.45
CA THR A 134 -10.64 2.45 3.19
C THR A 134 -11.61 3.51 2.67
N LYS A 135 -11.80 3.63 1.36
CA LYS A 135 -12.83 4.52 0.75
C LYS A 135 -14.21 4.23 1.31
N LYS A 136 -14.61 2.95 1.39
CA LYS A 136 -15.93 2.55 1.91
C LYS A 136 -16.13 2.97 3.36
N VAL A 137 -15.10 2.83 4.20
CA VAL A 137 -15.16 3.25 5.62
C VAL A 137 -15.18 4.78 5.71
N TYR A 138 -14.27 5.45 5.00
CA TYR A 138 -14.14 6.90 5.07
C TYR A 138 -15.37 7.64 4.51
N GLN A 139 -16.03 7.08 3.50
CA GLN A 139 -17.31 7.62 3.00
C GLN A 139 -18.35 7.71 4.12
N LYS A 140 -18.47 6.67 4.96
CA LYS A 140 -19.43 6.69 6.08
C LYS A 140 -19.09 7.78 7.08
N LEU A 141 -17.81 7.97 7.38
CA LEU A 141 -17.33 9.00 8.29
C LEU A 141 -17.60 10.41 7.74
N LEU A 142 -17.32 10.64 6.46
CA LEU A 142 -17.62 11.89 5.76
C LEU A 142 -19.12 12.19 5.74
N THR A 143 -19.94 11.20 5.40
CA THR A 143 -21.40 11.36 5.41
C THR A 143 -21.91 11.70 6.82
N LYS A 144 -21.40 11.06 7.87
CA LYS A 144 -21.73 11.39 9.26
C LYS A 144 -21.33 12.82 9.63
N ALA A 145 -20.21 13.31 9.09
CA ALA A 145 -19.72 14.67 9.29
C ALA A 145 -20.37 15.71 8.35
N GLY A 146 -21.38 15.34 7.54
CA GLY A 146 -22.10 16.26 6.66
C GLY A 146 -21.42 16.55 5.31
N TYR A 147 -20.36 15.81 4.96
CA TYR A 147 -19.72 15.91 3.65
C TYR A 147 -20.43 15.07 2.58
N GLY A 148 -20.20 15.43 1.32
CA GLY A 148 -20.77 14.73 0.17
C GLY A 148 -20.10 13.39 -0.15
N THR A 149 -20.39 12.89 -1.35
CA THR A 149 -19.79 11.65 -1.86
C THR A 149 -18.32 11.87 -2.24
N ILE A 150 -17.46 10.91 -1.90
CA ILE A 150 -16.06 10.86 -2.32
C ILE A 150 -15.98 10.82 -3.85
N THR A 151 -15.32 11.83 -4.42
CA THR A 151 -15.06 11.98 -5.86
C THR A 151 -13.70 11.43 -6.28
N THR A 152 -12.93 10.86 -5.35
CA THR A 152 -11.58 10.35 -5.61
C THR A 152 -11.55 9.30 -6.71
N GLU A 153 -10.71 9.55 -7.71
CA GLU A 153 -10.35 8.59 -8.75
C GLU A 153 -9.38 7.54 -8.18
N ILE A 154 -9.68 6.25 -8.39
CA ILE A 154 -8.79 5.14 -7.99
C ILE A 154 -8.50 4.32 -9.25
N LYS A 155 -7.27 4.37 -9.75
CA LYS A 155 -6.85 3.74 -11.02
C LYS A 155 -5.44 3.16 -10.94
N PRO A 156 -5.05 2.21 -11.80
CA PRO A 156 -3.66 1.78 -11.89
C PRO A 156 -2.79 2.94 -12.38
N LEU A 157 -1.59 3.09 -11.83
CA LEU A 157 -0.59 4.04 -12.31
C LEU A 157 -0.11 3.61 -13.69
N LYS A 158 -0.38 4.43 -14.70
CA LYS A 158 0.17 4.21 -16.06
C LYS A 158 1.58 4.79 -16.19
N LYS A 159 1.75 6.04 -15.77
CA LYS A 159 3.01 6.77 -15.78
C LYS A 159 2.93 7.94 -14.82
N PHE A 160 4.04 8.21 -14.14
CA PHE A 160 4.29 9.43 -13.38
C PHE A 160 5.29 10.28 -14.17
N TYR A 161 5.08 11.60 -14.17
CA TYR A 161 6.00 12.57 -14.77
C TYR A 161 6.45 13.51 -13.67
N ASP A 162 7.75 13.54 -13.40
CA ASP A 162 8.33 14.48 -12.43
C ASP A 162 7.97 15.92 -12.82
N ALA A 163 7.54 16.71 -11.84
CA ALA A 163 7.42 18.15 -12.03
C ALA A 163 8.80 18.79 -12.08
N GLU A 164 8.83 20.01 -12.59
CA GLU A 164 10.02 20.84 -12.70
C GLU A 164 10.73 20.98 -11.33
N SER A 165 12.06 21.10 -11.34
CA SER A 165 12.90 21.07 -10.13
C SER A 165 12.56 22.18 -9.11
N TYR A 166 11.94 23.27 -9.56
CA TYR A 166 11.49 24.34 -8.71
C TYR A 166 10.23 23.97 -7.90
N HIS A 167 9.45 22.97 -8.31
CA HIS A 167 8.31 22.47 -7.54
C HIS A 167 8.71 21.49 -6.44
N GLN A 168 9.82 20.76 -6.61
CA GLN A 168 10.28 19.78 -5.62
C GLN A 168 10.68 20.49 -4.32
N ASN A 169 10.23 20.00 -3.17
CA ASN A 169 10.48 20.58 -1.84
C ASN A 169 10.15 22.08 -1.79
N TYR A 170 9.13 22.55 -2.52
CA TYR A 170 8.86 23.98 -2.67
C TYR A 170 8.67 24.71 -1.33
N LEU A 171 7.94 24.11 -0.39
CA LEU A 171 7.67 24.70 0.94
C LEU A 171 8.87 24.66 1.89
N GLU A 172 9.89 23.83 1.61
CA GLU A 172 11.17 23.85 2.30
C GLU A 172 12.03 25.01 1.77
N LYS A 173 12.09 25.14 0.43
CA LYS A 173 12.83 26.19 -0.28
C LYS A 173 12.24 27.59 -0.09
N ASN A 174 10.93 27.67 0.17
CA ASN A 174 10.18 28.92 0.31
C ASN A 174 9.45 28.93 1.66
N PRO A 175 10.07 29.40 2.76
CA PRO A 175 9.47 29.38 4.10
C PRO A 175 8.18 30.21 4.22
N PHE A 176 8.01 31.22 3.36
CA PHE A 176 6.79 32.02 3.25
C PHE A 176 5.83 31.51 2.17
N GLY A 177 6.18 30.41 1.49
CA GLY A 177 5.32 29.70 0.55
C GLY A 177 4.09 29.18 1.28
N TYR A 178 2.93 29.31 0.64
CA TYR A 178 1.66 28.96 1.24
C TYR A 178 0.97 27.86 0.43
N CYS A 179 0.55 26.82 1.13
CA CYS A 179 -0.41 25.84 0.63
C CYS A 179 -1.52 25.75 1.68
N PRO A 180 -2.79 26.06 1.34
CA PRO A 180 -3.86 25.98 2.32
C PRO A 180 -4.03 24.55 2.84
N ASN A 181 -4.36 24.42 4.13
CA ASN A 181 -4.80 23.14 4.67
C ASN A 181 -6.23 22.87 4.22
N HIS A 182 -6.42 21.78 3.49
CA HIS A 182 -7.71 21.39 2.94
C HIS A 182 -8.34 20.16 3.62
N SER A 183 -7.76 19.69 4.72
CA SER A 183 -8.30 18.58 5.49
C SER A 183 -9.71 18.87 5.99
N THR A 184 -10.53 17.82 6.06
CA THR A 184 -11.90 17.89 6.58
C THR A 184 -11.96 17.86 8.11
N GLY A 185 -10.84 17.57 8.78
CA GLY A 185 -10.79 17.24 10.20
C GLY A 185 -11.37 15.85 10.54
N VAL A 186 -11.97 15.14 9.59
CA VAL A 186 -12.47 13.78 9.79
C VAL A 186 -11.29 12.81 9.88
N LYS A 187 -11.34 11.91 10.87
CA LYS A 187 -10.30 10.93 11.16
C LYS A 187 -10.90 9.54 11.20
N PHE A 188 -10.12 8.53 10.81
CA PHE A 188 -10.57 7.13 10.89
C PHE A 188 -10.77 6.64 12.34
N GLY A 189 -10.12 7.24 13.34
CA GLY A 189 -10.16 6.77 14.72
C GLY A 189 -9.87 5.26 14.84
N ASN A 190 -10.74 4.55 15.58
CA ASN A 190 -10.67 3.10 15.81
C ASN A 190 -11.51 2.27 14.83
N GLU A 191 -11.96 2.86 13.71
CA GLU A 191 -12.79 2.16 12.74
C GLU A 191 -12.08 0.93 12.16
N LYS A 192 -12.78 -0.21 12.16
CA LYS A 192 -12.27 -1.46 11.60
C LYS A 192 -12.39 -1.40 10.08
N ILE A 193 -11.24 -1.40 9.40
CA ILE A 193 -11.18 -1.54 7.94
C ILE A 193 -11.08 -3.03 7.64
N ALA A 194 -12.19 -3.63 7.20
CA ALA A 194 -12.20 -5.01 6.71
C ALA A 194 -11.46 -5.05 5.36
N ILE A 195 -10.21 -5.48 5.39
CA ILE A 195 -9.43 -5.86 4.21
C ILE A 195 -9.40 -7.38 4.25
N ASP A 196 -10.24 -8.08 3.47
CA ASP A 196 -10.36 -9.55 3.38
C ASP A 196 -9.60 -10.32 4.48
N THR A 197 -10.03 -10.15 5.74
CA THR A 197 -9.31 -10.74 6.87
C THR A 197 -9.71 -12.20 6.98
N ILE A 198 -8.76 -13.09 7.17
CA ILE A 198 -9.03 -14.49 7.46
C ILE A 198 -9.01 -14.73 8.97
N SER A 199 -9.85 -15.65 9.41
CA SER A 199 -9.87 -16.21 10.77
C SER A 199 -9.68 -17.73 10.71
N PRO A 200 -9.30 -18.37 11.82
CA PRO A 200 -9.09 -19.82 11.87
C PRO A 200 -10.31 -20.59 11.38
N LEU A 201 -10.09 -21.68 10.63
CA LEU A 201 -11.17 -22.51 10.09
C LEU A 201 -11.77 -23.49 11.13
N GLY A 202 -11.10 -23.73 12.26
CA GLY A 202 -11.52 -24.72 13.26
C GLY A 202 -11.13 -26.14 12.84
N GLY A 203 -9.82 -26.37 12.72
CA GLY A 203 -9.18 -27.62 12.35
C GLY A 203 -7.80 -27.34 11.77
N LYS A 204 -7.17 -28.36 11.14
CA LYS A 204 -5.89 -28.21 10.43
C LYS A 204 -6.05 -27.34 9.18
N GLU A 205 -5.19 -26.34 9.04
CA GLU A 205 -5.07 -25.49 7.85
C GLU A 205 -3.62 -25.06 7.59
N ILE A 206 -3.33 -24.69 6.34
CA ILE A 206 -2.05 -24.14 5.92
C ILE A 206 -2.28 -22.69 5.48
N VAL A 207 -1.58 -21.76 6.10
CA VAL A 207 -1.62 -20.34 5.74
C VAL A 207 -0.28 -19.91 5.19
N VAL A 208 -0.26 -19.51 3.93
CA VAL A 208 0.92 -18.99 3.24
C VAL A 208 0.87 -17.47 3.27
N ILE A 209 1.81 -16.86 3.99
CA ILE A 209 1.97 -15.42 4.01
C ILE A 209 2.83 -15.01 2.83
N ASP A 210 2.22 -14.28 1.92
CA ASP A 210 2.81 -13.78 0.69
C ASP A 210 3.01 -12.26 0.78
N ALA A 211 3.91 -11.73 -0.03
CA ALA A 211 4.10 -10.31 -0.26
C ALA A 211 4.32 -10.05 -1.75
N GLU A 212 3.84 -8.90 -2.24
CA GLU A 212 3.88 -8.57 -3.68
C GLU A 212 5.31 -8.55 -4.24
N HIS A 213 5.56 -8.92 -5.49
CA HIS A 213 6.92 -8.97 -6.08
C HIS A 213 7.92 -9.87 -5.31
N CYS A 214 7.43 -10.80 -4.50
CA CYS A 214 8.27 -11.77 -3.82
C CYS A 214 8.63 -12.90 -4.80
N ARG A 215 9.84 -12.86 -5.37
CA ARG A 215 10.36 -13.89 -6.29
C ARG A 215 10.23 -15.30 -5.71
N PHE A 216 10.45 -15.45 -4.41
CA PHE A 216 10.32 -16.75 -3.72
C PHE A 216 8.86 -17.18 -3.53
N CYS A 217 7.93 -16.24 -3.40
CA CYS A 217 6.51 -16.52 -3.28
C CYS A 217 5.92 -16.89 -4.64
N GLU A 218 6.30 -16.20 -5.71
CA GLU A 218 5.99 -16.61 -7.08
C GLU A 218 6.56 -18.00 -7.39
N LYS A 219 7.80 -18.26 -6.97
CA LYS A 219 8.43 -19.57 -7.12
C LYS A 219 7.69 -20.65 -6.32
N PHE A 220 7.33 -20.37 -5.06
CA PHE A 220 6.57 -21.28 -4.21
C PHE A 220 5.20 -21.56 -4.83
N LYS A 221 4.52 -20.51 -5.29
CA LYS A 221 3.23 -20.60 -5.94
C LYS A 221 3.27 -21.52 -7.15
N LYS A 222 4.19 -21.24 -8.08
CA LYS A 222 4.40 -22.03 -9.30
C LYS A 222 4.75 -23.49 -9.01
N ASN A 223 5.60 -23.75 -8.03
CA ASN A 223 6.14 -25.10 -7.82
C ASN A 223 5.31 -25.94 -6.83
N VAL A 224 4.51 -25.29 -5.99
CA VAL A 224 3.82 -25.92 -4.84
C VAL A 224 2.34 -25.56 -4.83
N SER A 225 1.96 -24.33 -4.48
CA SER A 225 0.56 -24.04 -4.13
C SER A 225 -0.40 -24.13 -5.32
N ASP A 226 -0.01 -23.75 -6.53
CA ASP A 226 -0.87 -23.85 -7.74
C ASP A 226 -1.17 -25.31 -8.14
N HIS A 227 -0.37 -26.26 -7.62
CA HIS A 227 -0.51 -27.68 -7.89
C HIS A 227 -0.94 -28.48 -6.67
N TYR A 228 -1.23 -27.80 -5.57
CA TYR A 228 -1.61 -28.45 -4.32
C TYR A 228 -3.01 -29.06 -4.43
N LYS A 229 -3.11 -30.36 -4.14
CA LYS A 229 -4.36 -31.15 -4.16
C LYS A 229 -4.60 -31.88 -2.84
N GLY A 230 -3.95 -31.45 -1.77
CA GLY A 230 -4.12 -32.07 -0.45
C GLY A 230 -5.47 -31.75 0.19
N LYS A 231 -5.81 -32.49 1.24
CA LYS A 231 -7.10 -32.36 1.95
C LYS A 231 -7.13 -31.19 2.94
N ILE A 232 -5.96 -30.71 3.36
CA ILE A 232 -5.85 -29.60 4.31
C ILE A 232 -6.07 -28.29 3.54
N PRO A 233 -6.97 -27.38 3.96
CA PRO A 233 -7.14 -26.10 3.29
C PRO A 233 -5.83 -25.31 3.25
N LEU A 234 -5.45 -24.83 2.06
CA LEU A 234 -4.30 -23.92 1.87
C LEU A 234 -4.82 -22.56 1.45
N ARG A 235 -4.48 -21.51 2.22
CA ARG A 235 -4.88 -20.12 1.95
C ARG A 235 -3.66 -19.23 1.85
N THR A 236 -3.57 -18.45 0.79
CA THR A 236 -2.50 -17.45 0.61
C THR A 236 -3.03 -16.07 0.95
N VAL A 237 -2.38 -15.37 1.88
CA VAL A 237 -2.81 -14.04 2.35
C VAL A 237 -1.63 -13.12 2.61
N HIS A 238 -1.90 -11.81 2.73
CA HIS A 238 -0.94 -10.86 3.30
C HIS A 238 -0.95 -10.94 4.83
N LYS A 239 0.18 -10.62 5.49
CA LYS A 239 0.28 -10.67 6.96
C LYS A 239 -0.83 -9.87 7.68
N ASP A 240 -1.24 -8.75 7.09
CA ASP A 240 -2.26 -7.86 7.67
C ASP A 240 -3.68 -8.43 7.62
N ALA A 241 -3.90 -9.54 6.90
CA ALA A 241 -5.19 -10.20 6.81
C ALA A 241 -5.44 -11.18 7.96
N LEU A 242 -4.42 -11.54 8.74
CA LEU A 242 -4.55 -12.52 9.81
C LEU A 242 -5.29 -11.94 11.02
N LYS A 243 -6.34 -12.63 11.48
CA LYS A 243 -7.07 -12.25 12.69
C LYS A 243 -7.50 -13.46 13.51
N GLY A 244 -7.12 -13.49 14.79
CA GLY A 244 -7.50 -14.54 15.72
C GLY A 244 -6.58 -15.76 15.71
N PHE A 245 -5.44 -15.68 15.02
CA PHE A 245 -4.40 -16.71 15.06
C PHE A 245 -3.44 -16.46 16.23
N LYS A 246 -3.04 -17.53 16.91
CA LYS A 246 -1.95 -17.53 17.91
C LYS A 246 -0.68 -18.01 17.22
N LEU A 247 0.13 -17.07 16.77
CA LEU A 247 1.38 -17.35 16.05
C LEU A 247 2.58 -17.32 16.97
N MET A 248 3.48 -18.28 16.78
CA MET A 248 4.79 -18.33 17.43
C MET A 248 5.89 -17.82 16.48
N THR A 249 5.75 -18.11 15.20
CA THR A 249 6.67 -17.65 14.16
C THR A 249 6.53 -16.14 13.96
N LYS A 250 7.66 -15.45 14.08
CA LYS A 250 7.74 -14.04 13.68
C LYS A 250 7.75 -13.96 12.16
N ILE A 251 6.74 -13.31 11.59
CA ILE A 251 6.61 -13.13 10.13
C ILE A 251 7.58 -12.03 9.67
N GLU A 252 8.86 -12.37 9.59
CA GLU A 252 9.96 -11.45 9.24
C GLU A 252 10.40 -11.59 7.76
N GLY A 253 9.83 -12.56 7.02
CA GLY A 253 10.12 -12.79 5.60
C GLY A 253 8.96 -13.46 4.86
N THR A 254 9.00 -13.44 3.52
CA THR A 254 8.01 -14.12 2.67
C THR A 254 8.68 -14.99 1.60
N PRO A 255 8.11 -16.15 1.24
CA PRO A 255 6.87 -16.70 1.80
C PRO A 255 7.10 -17.15 3.25
N THR A 256 6.09 -17.01 4.11
CA THR A 256 6.08 -17.72 5.41
C THR A 256 4.96 -18.74 5.35
N ILE A 257 5.27 -20.01 5.56
CA ILE A 257 4.30 -21.10 5.50
C ILE A 257 3.99 -21.50 6.94
N LEU A 258 2.73 -21.34 7.34
CA LEU A 258 2.23 -21.63 8.68
C LEU A 258 1.31 -22.84 8.62
N PHE A 259 1.55 -23.81 9.48
CA PHE A 259 0.71 -24.99 9.69
C PHE A 259 -0.01 -24.80 11.02
N ILE A 260 -1.35 -24.72 10.96
CA ILE A 260 -2.18 -24.19 12.04
C ILE A 260 -3.29 -25.20 12.34
N GLU A 261 -3.50 -25.52 13.62
CA GLU A 261 -4.62 -26.34 14.07
C GLU A 261 -5.43 -25.56 15.09
N ASP A 262 -6.74 -25.43 14.87
CA ASP A 262 -7.67 -24.69 15.74
C ASP A 262 -7.22 -23.25 16.06
N GLY A 263 -6.50 -22.63 15.12
CA GLY A 263 -6.01 -21.25 15.22
C GLY A 263 -4.68 -21.11 15.96
N GLU A 264 -4.08 -22.21 16.43
CA GLU A 264 -2.74 -22.23 17.02
C GLU A 264 -1.72 -22.71 15.99
N GLU A 265 -0.63 -21.96 15.82
CA GLU A 265 0.47 -22.39 14.99
C GLU A 265 1.16 -23.62 15.61
N LEU A 266 1.26 -24.72 14.87
CA LEU A 266 2.04 -25.89 15.28
C LEU A 266 3.46 -25.87 14.69
N TYR A 267 3.57 -25.39 13.46
CA TYR A 267 4.85 -25.26 12.77
C TYR A 267 4.80 -24.08 11.81
N GLY A 268 5.91 -23.34 11.73
CA GLY A 268 6.07 -22.24 10.81
C GLY A 268 7.45 -22.27 10.17
N GLN A 269 7.51 -21.98 8.88
CA GLN A 269 8.75 -21.79 8.16
C GLN A 269 8.76 -20.42 7.48
N VAL A 270 9.71 -19.58 7.88
CA VAL A 270 10.00 -18.32 7.20
C VAL A 270 10.95 -18.58 6.04
N GLY A 271 10.62 -18.07 4.86
CA GLY A 271 11.40 -18.23 3.64
C GLY A 271 10.90 -19.35 2.72
N TYR A 272 11.57 -19.50 1.58
CA TYR A 272 11.19 -20.47 0.55
C TYR A 272 11.22 -21.90 1.09
N MET A 273 10.11 -22.62 0.90
CA MET A 273 9.98 -24.06 1.14
C MET A 273 9.83 -24.75 -0.21
N ASP A 274 10.75 -25.63 -0.58
CA ASP A 274 10.59 -26.38 -1.83
C ASP A 274 9.48 -27.42 -1.72
N LYS A 275 9.16 -28.04 -2.87
CA LYS A 275 8.06 -29.00 -2.96
C LYS A 275 8.27 -30.21 -2.04
N GLN A 276 9.49 -30.75 -1.93
CA GLN A 276 9.75 -31.93 -1.11
C GLN A 276 9.56 -31.58 0.37
N ALA A 277 10.23 -30.52 0.83
CA ALA A 277 10.12 -30.05 2.20
C ALA A 277 8.67 -29.69 2.59
N PHE A 278 7.89 -29.15 1.64
CA PHE A 278 6.49 -28.84 1.87
C PHE A 278 5.62 -30.08 2.10
N TYR A 279 5.79 -31.12 1.30
CA TYR A 279 5.03 -32.35 1.50
C TYR A 279 5.52 -33.14 2.73
N ASP A 280 6.82 -33.13 3.03
CA ASP A 280 7.34 -33.71 4.27
C ASP A 280 6.75 -33.02 5.51
N ALA A 281 6.64 -31.68 5.48
CA ALA A 281 5.99 -30.91 6.54
C ALA A 281 4.49 -31.23 6.66
N ILE A 282 3.79 -31.46 5.55
CA ILE A 282 2.38 -31.93 5.58
C ILE A 282 2.28 -33.30 6.25
N ASP A 283 3.15 -34.24 5.91
CA ASP A 283 3.12 -35.59 6.47
C ASP A 283 3.40 -35.58 7.98
N MET A 284 4.26 -34.67 8.45
CA MET A 284 4.45 -34.42 9.87
C MET A 284 3.22 -33.77 10.52
N PHE A 285 2.59 -32.82 9.84
CA PHE A 285 1.44 -32.09 10.35
C PHE A 285 0.16 -32.93 10.41
N LEU A 286 0.07 -34.00 9.63
CA LEU A 286 -1.03 -34.96 9.64
C LEU A 286 -0.94 -36.00 10.76
N LYS A 287 0.24 -36.19 11.36
CA LYS A 287 0.45 -37.08 12.50
C LYS A 287 0.05 -36.40 13.81
#